data_AF-A0A4Y2R6H4-F1
#
_entry.id   AF-A0A4Y2R6H4-F1
#
_cell.length_a   1.000
_cell.length_b   1.000
_cell.length_c   1.000
_cell.angle_alpha   90.00
_cell.angle_beta   90.00
_cell.angle_gamma   90.00
#
_symmetry.space_group_name_H-M   'P 1'
#
loop_
_entity.id
_entity.type
_entity.pdbx_description
1 polymer ?
#
loop_
_entity_poly.entity_id
_entity_poly.type
_entity_poly.pdbx_seq_one_letter_code
_entity_poly.pdbx_strand_id
1 'polypeptide(L)'
;MAQTFCTSTDGGRTDGKGIKRAAADLYIIVSHPFHRRAKFWRIKKQVISLLPTKISINDMKVSVKPTLISCMIDGKICNAVAGCESTQPCYLCGDKPSEMNDERIIKQKTVNRNLLSLGLSTLHTWIRFFECVLHLSYRLEIKSWQARGAKNKNNVAGKKKKTKFKSELGLLVDMPKQQTGNTNVGDTALKHLTSTYKKPENYILESTHGTQCPSIYSKLTCSSQNKYRKISNEVRELLEIRTPAPIDQDAILLESSDTEESESDLEESDLGSE
;
A
#
# COMPACT_ATOMS: atom_id res chain seq x y z
N MET A 1 1.38 -35.94 22.11
CA MET A 1 2.74 -36.54 22.06
C MET A 1 3.60 -35.74 21.11
N ALA A 2 4.59 -35.05 21.68
CA ALA A 2 5.88 -34.71 21.08
C ALA A 2 6.69 -34.08 22.22
N GLN A 3 7.43 -34.92 22.94
CA GLN A 3 8.43 -34.51 23.92
C GLN A 3 9.66 -33.99 23.17
N THR A 4 10.31 -32.97 23.72
CA THR A 4 11.76 -32.84 23.59
C THR A 4 12.28 -32.29 24.92
N PHE A 5 13.00 -33.16 25.62
CA PHE A 5 13.83 -32.85 26.78
C PHE A 5 15.02 -31.98 26.34
N CYS A 6 15.46 -31.08 27.22
CA CYS A 6 16.88 -30.77 27.43
C CYS A 6 17.03 -30.09 28.79
N THR A 7 17.45 -30.87 29.80
CA THR A 7 18.13 -30.37 31.00
C THR A 7 19.63 -30.45 30.77
N SER A 8 20.35 -29.33 30.89
CA SER A 8 21.73 -29.33 31.36
C SER A 8 22.04 -27.99 32.02
N THR A 9 22.29 -28.04 33.32
CA THR A 9 23.13 -27.07 34.04
C THR A 9 24.56 -27.22 33.55
N ASP A 10 25.19 -26.14 33.08
CA ASP A 10 26.61 -25.89 33.33
C ASP A 10 26.98 -24.44 32.97
N GLY A 11 27.78 -23.83 33.84
CA GLY A 11 28.30 -22.48 33.68
C GLY A 11 29.28 -22.41 32.51
N GLY A 12 28.99 -21.55 31.55
CA GLY A 12 29.86 -21.32 30.40
C GLY A 12 29.43 -20.09 29.63
N ARG A 13 30.36 -19.13 29.52
CA ARG A 13 30.30 -17.88 28.75
C ARG A 13 29.41 -18.01 27.49
N THR A 14 28.27 -17.32 27.45
CA THR A 14 27.40 -17.31 26.28
C THR A 14 27.95 -16.36 25.23
N ASP A 15 28.57 -16.92 24.19
CA ASP A 15 28.96 -16.18 23.00
C ASP A 15 27.72 -15.54 22.36
N GLY A 16 27.74 -14.20 22.23
CA GLY A 16 26.65 -13.37 21.68
C GLY A 16 26.22 -13.66 20.23
N LYS A 17 26.72 -14.75 19.62
CA LYS A 17 26.25 -15.29 18.33
C LYS A 17 24.98 -16.16 18.48
N GLY A 18 24.80 -16.86 19.60
CA GLY A 18 23.62 -17.73 19.83
C GLY A 18 22.33 -16.94 20.06
N ILE A 19 22.41 -15.84 20.82
CA ILE A 19 21.27 -14.95 21.12
C ILE A 19 20.80 -14.22 19.85
N LYS A 20 21.71 -13.85 18.95
CA LYS A 20 21.36 -13.22 17.67
C LYS A 20 20.66 -14.17 16.70
N ARG A 21 21.01 -15.47 16.71
CA ARG A 21 20.30 -16.50 15.93
C ARG A 21 18.91 -16.79 16.50
N ALA A 22 18.78 -16.99 17.80
CA ALA A 22 17.48 -17.21 18.43
C ALA A 22 16.53 -16.00 18.26
N ALA A 23 17.04 -14.77 18.31
CA ALA A 23 16.25 -13.57 18.02
C ALA A 23 15.86 -13.46 16.54
N ALA A 24 16.74 -13.86 15.60
CA ALA A 24 16.42 -13.89 14.18
C ALA A 24 15.37 -14.97 13.85
N ASP A 25 15.47 -16.16 14.45
CA ASP A 25 14.52 -17.25 14.26
C ASP A 25 13.15 -16.92 14.89
N LEU A 26 13.12 -16.31 16.07
CA LEU A 26 11.89 -15.79 16.68
C LEU A 26 11.28 -14.65 15.84
N TYR A 27 12.11 -13.79 15.23
CA TYR A 27 11.67 -12.72 14.34
C TYR A 27 11.09 -13.25 13.02
N ILE A 28 11.67 -14.31 12.46
CA ILE A 28 11.16 -15.00 11.27
C ILE A 28 9.79 -15.63 11.58
N ILE A 29 9.62 -16.24 12.76
CA ILE A 29 8.34 -16.85 13.19
C ILE A 29 7.22 -15.81 13.36
N VAL A 30 7.52 -14.61 13.88
CA VAL A 30 6.51 -13.54 14.07
C VAL A 30 6.23 -12.77 12.76
N SER A 31 7.20 -12.76 11.82
CA SER A 31 7.11 -11.96 10.60
C SER A 31 6.55 -12.71 9.39
N HIS A 32 6.42 -14.04 9.44
CA HIS A 32 5.90 -14.82 8.31
C HIS A 32 4.37 -14.67 8.17
N PRO A 33 3.83 -14.42 6.96
CA PRO A 33 2.38 -14.39 6.70
C PRO A 33 1.60 -15.59 7.26
N PHE A 34 2.25 -16.75 7.38
CA PHE A 34 1.67 -17.97 7.96
C PHE A 34 1.24 -17.79 9.43
N HIS A 35 2.08 -17.19 10.28
CA HIS A 35 1.76 -17.00 11.70
C HIS A 35 0.61 -16.00 11.90
N ARG A 36 0.62 -14.90 11.13
CA ARG A 36 -0.45 -13.89 11.17
C ARG A 36 -1.80 -14.47 10.73
N ARG A 37 -1.80 -15.29 9.67
CA ARG A 37 -2.99 -16.02 9.20
C ARG A 37 -3.49 -17.01 10.25
N ALA A 38 -2.60 -17.81 10.84
CA ALA A 38 -2.96 -18.78 11.88
C ALA A 38 -3.59 -18.10 13.11
N LYS A 39 -2.99 -17.00 13.57
CA LYS A 39 -3.51 -16.21 14.71
C LYS A 39 -4.90 -15.64 14.42
N PHE A 40 -5.13 -15.11 13.21
CA PHE A 40 -6.45 -14.62 12.80
C PHE A 40 -7.51 -15.72 12.88
N TRP A 41 -7.26 -16.88 12.29
CA TRP A 41 -8.21 -18.00 12.32
C TRP A 41 -8.43 -18.56 13.72
N ARG A 42 -7.39 -18.58 14.56
CA ARG A 42 -7.51 -18.96 15.97
C ARG A 42 -8.49 -18.06 16.72
N ILE A 43 -8.33 -16.74 16.59
CA ILE A 43 -9.23 -15.76 17.24
C ILE A 43 -10.64 -15.88 16.67
N LYS A 44 -10.78 -15.97 15.34
CA LYS A 44 -12.07 -16.12 14.68
C LYS A 44 -12.80 -17.38 15.17
N LYS A 45 -12.09 -18.51 15.32
CA LYS A 45 -12.64 -19.75 15.87
C LYS A 45 -13.10 -19.57 17.32
N GLN A 46 -12.28 -18.93 18.15
CA GLN A 46 -12.63 -18.63 19.56
C GLN A 46 -13.90 -17.79 19.66
N VAL A 47 -14.04 -16.75 18.84
CA VAL A 47 -15.24 -15.89 18.85
C VAL A 47 -16.48 -16.63 18.37
N ILE A 48 -16.37 -17.45 17.31
CA ILE A 48 -17.50 -18.26 16.83
C ILE A 48 -17.96 -19.26 17.90
N SER A 49 -17.04 -19.78 18.72
CA SER A 49 -17.37 -20.68 19.82
C SER A 49 -17.92 -20.00 21.08
N LEU A 50 -18.00 -18.66 21.13
CA LEU A 50 -18.56 -17.97 22.29
C LEU A 50 -20.06 -18.21 22.40
N LEU A 51 -20.48 -18.63 23.59
CA LEU A 51 -21.89 -18.72 23.93
C LEU A 51 -22.50 -17.32 24.06
N PRO A 52 -23.80 -17.15 23.73
CA PRO A 52 -24.48 -15.89 23.98
C PRO A 52 -24.44 -15.52 25.47
N THR A 53 -24.09 -14.27 25.76
CA THR A 53 -24.12 -13.74 27.12
C THR A 53 -25.56 -13.46 27.52
N LYS A 54 -26.01 -14.10 28.59
CA LYS A 54 -27.35 -13.86 29.16
C LYS A 54 -27.25 -12.81 30.25
N ILE A 55 -27.99 -11.73 30.11
CA ILE A 55 -28.07 -10.64 31.10
C ILE A 55 -29.53 -10.43 31.50
N SER A 56 -29.76 -9.99 32.74
CA SER A 56 -31.09 -9.61 33.23
C SER A 56 -31.13 -8.10 33.43
N ILE A 57 -32.09 -7.41 32.82
CA ILE A 57 -32.31 -5.97 32.96
C ILE A 57 -33.79 -5.77 33.27
N ASN A 58 -34.14 -5.26 34.47
CA ASN A 58 -35.53 -5.04 34.91
C ASN A 58 -36.42 -6.28 34.70
N ASP A 59 -36.00 -7.43 35.23
CA ASP A 59 -36.66 -8.74 35.09
C ASP A 59 -36.79 -9.29 33.65
N MET A 60 -36.25 -8.59 32.65
CA MET A 60 -36.17 -9.10 31.28
C MET A 60 -34.86 -9.85 31.07
N LYS A 61 -34.95 -11.10 30.59
CA LYS A 61 -33.80 -11.90 30.17
C LYS A 61 -33.42 -11.54 28.73
N VAL A 62 -32.25 -10.94 28.54
CA VAL A 62 -31.69 -10.61 27.24
C VAL A 62 -30.52 -11.55 26.92
N SER A 63 -30.47 -12.06 25.69
CA SER A 63 -29.39 -12.91 25.19
C SER A 63 -28.60 -12.18 24.12
N VAL A 64 -27.34 -11.88 24.38
CA VAL A 64 -26.45 -11.13 23.48
C VAL A 64 -25.49 -12.09 22.79
N LYS A 65 -25.59 -12.21 21.46
CA LYS A 65 -24.67 -13.01 20.65
C LYS A 65 -23.58 -12.11 20.06
N PRO A 66 -22.29 -12.32 20.40
CA PRO A 66 -21.22 -11.51 19.82
C PRO A 66 -21.03 -11.83 18.33
N THR A 67 -20.74 -10.81 17.53
CA THR A 67 -20.37 -10.93 16.10
C THR A 67 -19.02 -10.25 15.89
N LEU A 68 -18.06 -10.97 15.29
CA LEU A 68 -16.73 -10.41 15.00
C LEU A 68 -16.74 -9.65 13.66
N ILE A 69 -16.40 -8.37 13.71
CA ILE A 69 -16.10 -7.56 12.52
C ILE A 69 -14.60 -7.26 12.53
N SER A 70 -13.90 -7.71 11.49
CA SER A 70 -12.43 -7.74 11.44
C SER A 70 -11.84 -6.53 10.71
N CYS A 71 -12.34 -5.32 10.95
CA CYS A 71 -11.99 -4.10 10.20
C CYS A 71 -10.65 -3.44 10.61
N MET A 72 -10.11 -3.80 11.78
CA MET A 72 -8.86 -3.23 12.30
C MET A 72 -7.65 -4.10 11.94
N ILE A 73 -7.57 -4.50 10.67
CA ILE A 73 -6.53 -5.41 10.17
C ILE A 73 -5.70 -4.69 9.10
N ASP A 74 -4.37 -4.82 9.17
CA ASP A 74 -3.47 -4.30 8.15
C ASP A 74 -3.65 -5.04 6.82
N GLY A 75 -3.47 -4.34 5.69
CA GLY A 75 -3.62 -4.91 4.36
C GLY A 75 -2.72 -6.11 4.11
N LYS A 76 -1.54 -6.21 4.75
CA LYS A 76 -0.68 -7.41 4.62
C LYS A 76 -1.30 -8.62 5.30
N ILE A 77 -2.01 -8.44 6.40
CA ILE A 77 -2.76 -9.51 7.06
C ILE A 77 -3.96 -9.89 6.19
N CYS A 78 -4.68 -8.93 5.61
CA CYS A 78 -5.77 -9.22 4.68
C CYS A 78 -5.29 -10.08 3.50
N ASN A 79 -4.16 -9.73 2.89
CA ASN A 79 -3.54 -10.53 1.83
C ASN A 79 -3.17 -11.94 2.31
N ALA A 80 -2.56 -12.08 3.50
CA ALA A 80 -2.24 -13.39 4.06
C ALA A 80 -3.50 -14.25 4.32
N VAL A 81 -4.57 -13.63 4.83
CA VAL A 81 -5.87 -14.29 5.08
C VAL A 81 -6.54 -14.70 3.76
N ALA A 82 -6.47 -13.85 2.74
CA ALA A 82 -6.96 -14.12 1.40
C ALA A 82 -6.14 -15.20 0.65
N GLY A 83 -4.96 -15.55 1.17
CA GLY A 83 -4.07 -16.53 0.53
C GLY A 83 -3.24 -15.94 -0.61
N CYS A 84 -3.13 -14.62 -0.70
CA CYS A 84 -2.26 -13.97 -1.68
C CYS A 84 -0.79 -14.17 -1.29
N GLU A 85 0.04 -14.54 -2.26
CA GLU A 85 1.49 -14.75 -2.06
C GLU A 85 2.26 -13.44 -1.88
N SER A 86 1.74 -12.35 -2.46
CA SER A 86 2.29 -11.00 -2.40
C SER A 86 1.35 -10.05 -1.67
N THR A 87 1.89 -8.95 -1.18
CA THR A 87 1.11 -7.87 -0.55
C THR A 87 0.64 -6.80 -1.54
N GLN A 88 1.02 -6.92 -2.80
CA GLN A 88 0.70 -5.94 -3.86
C GLN A 88 -0.68 -6.14 -4.50
N PRO A 89 -1.15 -7.38 -4.75
CA PRO A 89 -2.47 -7.57 -5.32
C PRO A 89 -3.58 -7.13 -4.37
N CYS A 90 -4.74 -6.82 -4.94
CA CYS A 90 -5.94 -6.54 -4.15
C CYS A 90 -6.44 -7.84 -3.49
N TYR A 91 -6.56 -7.87 -2.17
CA TYR A 91 -7.03 -9.07 -1.45
C TYR A 91 -8.51 -9.41 -1.74
N LEU A 92 -9.28 -8.50 -2.33
CA LEU A 92 -10.71 -8.72 -2.65
C LEU A 92 -10.93 -9.37 -4.02
N CYS A 93 -10.16 -8.97 -5.04
CA CYS A 93 -10.32 -9.44 -6.42
C CYS A 93 -9.09 -10.15 -6.99
N GLY A 94 -7.94 -10.09 -6.31
CA GLY A 94 -6.68 -10.72 -6.75
C GLY A 94 -5.88 -9.94 -7.79
N ASP A 95 -6.37 -8.79 -8.24
CA ASP A 95 -5.75 -8.04 -9.34
C ASP A 95 -4.42 -7.42 -8.94
N LYS A 96 -3.47 -7.47 -9.88
CA LYS A 96 -2.15 -6.87 -9.75
C LYS A 96 -2.23 -5.36 -10.02
N PRO A 97 -1.29 -4.56 -9.49
CA PRO A 97 -1.23 -3.13 -9.79
C PRO A 97 -1.20 -2.79 -11.30
N SER A 98 -0.66 -3.67 -12.14
CA SER A 98 -0.65 -3.51 -13.61
C SER A 98 -2.04 -3.64 -14.25
N GLU A 99 -2.94 -4.42 -13.64
CA GLU A 99 -4.30 -4.68 -14.13
C GLU A 99 -5.29 -3.66 -13.56
N MET A 100 -5.02 -3.13 -12.36
CA MET A 100 -5.88 -2.17 -11.65
C MET A 100 -6.04 -0.80 -12.32
N ASN A 101 -5.27 -0.50 -13.38
CA ASN A 101 -5.44 0.73 -14.14
C ASN A 101 -6.44 0.58 -15.30
N ASP A 102 -6.89 -0.64 -15.60
CA ASP A 102 -7.89 -0.89 -16.64
C ASP A 102 -9.28 -1.06 -16.01
N GLU A 103 -10.12 -0.03 -16.18
CA GLU A 103 -11.47 -0.02 -15.64
C GLU A 103 -12.35 -1.13 -16.24
N ARG A 104 -12.11 -1.53 -17.51
CA ARG A 104 -12.89 -2.58 -18.18
C ARG A 104 -12.64 -3.91 -17.51
N ILE A 105 -11.37 -4.19 -17.17
CA ILE A 105 -10.98 -5.39 -16.43
C ILE A 105 -11.60 -5.37 -15.04
N ILE A 106 -11.47 -4.25 -14.30
CA ILE A 106 -11.96 -4.16 -12.91
C ILE A 106 -13.48 -4.35 -12.83
N LYS A 107 -14.26 -3.77 -13.75
CA LYS A 107 -15.72 -3.88 -13.77
C LYS A 107 -16.22 -5.31 -13.96
N GLN A 108 -15.42 -6.17 -14.61
CA GLN A 108 -15.77 -7.56 -14.88
C GLN A 108 -15.31 -8.53 -13.78
N LYS A 109 -14.46 -8.07 -12.85
CA LYS A 109 -13.85 -8.93 -11.84
C LYS A 109 -14.82 -9.28 -10.72
N THR A 110 -14.84 -10.56 -10.38
CA THR A 110 -15.60 -11.07 -9.24
C THR A 110 -14.88 -10.78 -7.93
N VAL A 111 -15.59 -10.16 -6.99
CA VAL A 111 -15.08 -9.93 -5.63
C VAL A 111 -15.39 -11.14 -4.74
N ASN A 112 -14.39 -11.58 -3.97
CA ASN A 112 -14.60 -12.59 -2.94
C ASN A 112 -15.38 -12.00 -1.75
N ARG A 113 -16.69 -12.23 -1.73
CA ARG A 113 -17.61 -11.69 -0.72
C ARG A 113 -17.27 -12.12 0.71
N ASN A 114 -16.62 -13.27 0.90
CA ASN A 114 -16.23 -13.75 2.23
C ASN A 114 -15.18 -12.85 2.89
N LEU A 115 -14.43 -12.10 2.09
CA LEU A 115 -13.37 -11.21 2.55
C LEU A 115 -13.88 -9.80 2.88
N LEU A 116 -15.13 -9.45 2.54
CA LEU A 116 -15.71 -8.15 2.88
C LEU A 116 -15.79 -7.90 4.39
N SER A 117 -15.88 -8.97 5.18
CA SER A 117 -15.84 -8.93 6.66
C SER A 117 -14.52 -8.43 7.25
N LEU A 118 -13.44 -8.42 6.46
CA LEU A 118 -12.15 -7.82 6.84
C LEU A 118 -12.19 -6.29 6.82
N GLY A 119 -13.22 -5.69 6.22
CA GLY A 119 -13.44 -4.25 6.19
C GLY A 119 -12.29 -3.45 5.55
N LEU A 120 -12.45 -2.13 5.56
CA LEU A 120 -11.39 -1.19 5.19
C LEU A 120 -10.79 -0.61 6.46
N SER A 121 -9.47 -0.75 6.62
CA SER A 121 -8.75 -0.09 7.69
C SER A 121 -8.51 1.37 7.32
N THR A 122 -9.37 2.26 7.81
CA THR A 122 -9.29 3.70 7.50
C THR A 122 -7.91 4.28 7.77
N LEU A 123 -7.26 3.88 8.87
CA LEU A 123 -5.88 4.25 9.21
C LEU A 123 -4.89 3.89 8.09
N HIS A 124 -4.93 2.65 7.61
CA HIS A 124 -4.03 2.21 6.55
C HIS A 124 -4.37 2.89 5.23
N THR A 125 -5.65 3.16 4.96
CA THR A 125 -6.06 3.90 3.76
C THR A 125 -5.47 5.30 3.74
N TRP A 126 -5.51 6.03 4.86
CA TRP A 126 -4.87 7.35 5.01
C TRP A 126 -3.36 7.29 4.76
N ILE A 127 -2.67 6.33 5.38
CA ILE A 127 -1.21 6.17 5.22
C ILE A 127 -0.86 5.84 3.76
N ARG A 128 -1.56 4.87 3.14
CA ARG A 128 -1.29 4.44 1.77
C ARG A 128 -1.59 5.52 0.75
N PHE A 129 -2.65 6.29 0.96
CA PHE A 129 -2.96 7.42 0.10
C PHE A 129 -1.87 8.50 0.16
N PHE A 130 -1.43 8.85 1.38
CA PHE A 130 -0.32 9.78 1.57
C PHE A 130 0.98 9.30 0.90
N GLU A 131 1.35 8.03 1.11
CA GLU A 131 2.51 7.42 0.44
C GLU A 131 2.40 7.48 -1.09
N CYS A 132 1.21 7.22 -1.64
CA CYS A 132 0.95 7.30 -3.08
C CYS A 132 1.18 8.72 -3.62
N VAL A 133 0.62 9.74 -2.96
CA VAL A 133 0.79 11.15 -3.34
C VAL A 133 2.27 11.55 -3.28
N LEU A 134 2.98 11.16 -2.22
CA LEU A 134 4.42 11.40 -2.12
C LEU A 134 5.19 10.74 -3.26
N HIS A 135 4.93 9.46 -3.53
CA HIS A 135 5.63 8.75 -4.60
C HIS A 135 5.32 9.32 -5.98
N LEU A 136 4.09 9.78 -6.23
CA LEU A 136 3.73 10.49 -7.45
C LEU A 136 4.55 11.78 -7.55
N SER A 137 4.59 12.58 -6.48
CA SER A 137 5.34 13.84 -6.43
C SER A 137 6.83 13.69 -6.74
N TYR A 138 7.45 12.60 -6.26
CA TYR A 138 8.87 12.33 -6.51
C TYR A 138 9.15 11.86 -7.95
N ARG A 139 8.11 11.40 -8.65
CA ARG A 139 8.22 10.75 -9.96
C ARG A 139 7.62 11.57 -11.10
N LEU A 140 7.15 12.79 -10.83
CA LEU A 140 6.59 13.68 -11.85
C LEU A 140 7.56 13.90 -13.03
N GLU A 141 8.87 13.97 -12.76
CA GLU A 141 9.90 14.19 -13.79
C GLU A 141 10.16 12.94 -14.63
N ILE A 142 10.05 11.73 -14.06
CA ILE A 142 10.30 10.47 -14.78
C ILE A 142 9.03 9.87 -15.40
N LYS A 143 7.83 10.35 -15.02
CA LYS A 143 6.51 9.92 -15.48
C LYS A 143 6.32 8.39 -15.53
N SER A 144 6.95 7.68 -14.60
CA SER A 144 7.01 6.22 -14.56
C SER A 144 6.68 5.70 -13.17
N TRP A 145 5.94 4.59 -13.11
CA TRP A 145 5.65 3.89 -11.86
C TRP A 145 6.92 3.32 -11.20
N GLN A 146 7.91 2.89 -11.97
CA GLN A 146 9.13 2.29 -11.43
C GLN A 146 10.35 3.13 -11.79
N ALA A 147 11.03 3.64 -10.77
CA ALA A 147 12.34 4.29 -10.93
C ALA A 147 13.45 3.23 -11.11
N ARG A 148 13.49 2.61 -12.29
CA ARG A 148 14.56 1.68 -12.69
C ARG A 148 15.73 2.46 -13.30
N GLY A 149 16.95 1.98 -13.09
CA GLY A 149 18.19 2.61 -13.56
C GLY A 149 18.75 3.71 -12.65
N ALA A 150 20.06 3.96 -12.74
CA ALA A 150 20.77 4.91 -11.89
C ALA A 150 20.25 6.36 -12.08
N LYS A 151 20.00 6.77 -13.33
CA LYS A 151 19.47 8.10 -13.68
C LYS A 151 18.16 8.41 -12.96
N ASN A 152 17.17 7.52 -13.07
CA ASN A 152 15.86 7.72 -12.46
C ASN A 152 15.91 7.65 -10.93
N LYS A 153 16.72 6.75 -10.36
CA LYS A 153 16.94 6.68 -8.91
C LYS A 153 17.53 7.99 -8.36
N ASN A 154 18.50 8.56 -9.06
CA ASN A 154 19.14 9.82 -8.67
C ASN A 154 18.16 11.00 -8.76
N ASN A 155 17.33 11.05 -9.80
CA ASN A 155 16.28 12.07 -9.93
C ASN A 155 15.30 12.01 -8.73
N VAL A 156 14.75 10.84 -8.44
CA VAL A 156 13.83 10.62 -7.30
C VAL A 156 14.51 10.99 -5.98
N ALA A 157 15.76 10.57 -5.76
CA ALA A 157 16.50 10.91 -4.54
C ALA A 157 16.75 12.42 -4.41
N GLY A 158 17.05 13.10 -5.52
CA GLY A 158 17.19 14.55 -5.59
C GLY A 158 15.88 15.25 -5.23
N LYS A 159 14.75 14.79 -5.75
CA LYS A 159 13.43 15.36 -5.44
C LYS A 159 13.04 15.17 -3.98
N LYS A 160 13.27 13.97 -3.42
CA LYS A 160 13.04 13.68 -1.99
C LYS A 160 13.78 14.67 -1.09
N LYS A 161 15.07 14.95 -1.38
CA LYS A 161 15.88 15.91 -0.63
C LYS A 161 15.38 17.35 -0.74
N LYS A 162 14.83 17.73 -1.89
CA LYS A 162 14.31 19.08 -2.16
C LYS A 162 12.91 19.32 -1.59
N THR A 163 12.23 18.31 -1.07
CA THR A 163 10.87 18.51 -0.53
C THR A 163 10.89 19.26 0.80
N LYS A 164 10.06 20.30 0.89
CA LYS A 164 10.03 21.28 1.99
C LYS A 164 9.12 20.87 3.17
N PHE A 165 8.77 19.59 3.28
CA PHE A 165 7.86 19.08 4.32
C PHE A 165 8.26 19.46 5.75
N LYS A 166 9.56 19.41 6.06
CA LYS A 166 10.06 19.76 7.40
C LYS A 166 10.01 21.27 7.65
N SER A 167 10.37 22.09 6.66
CA SER A 167 10.42 23.55 6.82
C SER A 167 9.04 24.19 6.77
N GLU A 168 8.12 23.67 5.95
CA GLU A 168 6.78 24.27 5.75
C GLU A 168 5.73 23.68 6.70
N LEU A 169 5.80 22.38 7.00
CA LEU A 169 4.78 21.69 7.79
C LEU A 169 5.32 21.12 9.11
N GLY A 170 6.63 21.22 9.37
CA GLY A 170 7.24 20.59 10.55
C GLY A 170 7.22 19.06 10.52
N LEU A 171 6.99 18.45 9.35
CA LEU A 171 6.80 17.00 9.21
C LEU A 171 8.05 16.31 8.68
N LEU A 172 8.45 15.22 9.34
CA LEU A 172 9.46 14.29 8.84
C LEU A 172 8.76 13.20 8.02
N VAL A 173 9.08 13.14 6.73
CA VAL A 173 8.39 12.28 5.77
C VAL A 173 9.40 11.31 5.13
N ASP A 174 8.97 10.06 4.94
CA ASP A 174 9.71 8.99 4.27
C ASP A 174 11.11 8.71 4.86
N MET A 175 11.30 9.00 6.15
CA MET A 175 12.55 8.71 6.85
C MET A 175 12.54 7.29 7.41
N PRO A 176 13.56 6.46 7.11
CA PRO A 176 13.62 5.09 7.61
C PRO A 176 13.79 5.08 9.13
N LYS A 177 13.09 4.16 9.80
CA LYS A 177 13.24 3.90 11.24
C LYS A 177 14.21 2.73 11.46
N GLN A 178 14.94 2.74 12.58
CA GLN A 178 15.98 1.76 12.91
C GLN A 178 15.52 0.28 12.95
N GLN A 179 14.21 0.02 13.07
CA GLN A 179 13.67 -1.35 13.09
C GLN A 179 12.96 -1.67 11.77
N THR A 180 11.79 -1.05 11.54
CA THR A 180 10.97 -1.29 10.35
C THR A 180 10.08 -0.09 10.03
N GLY A 181 9.84 0.13 8.74
CA GLY A 181 8.96 1.18 8.23
C GLY A 181 9.64 2.56 8.17
N ASN A 182 8.82 3.57 7.93
CA ASN A 182 9.25 4.96 7.82
C ASN A 182 8.46 5.87 8.78
N THR A 183 8.69 7.18 8.68
CA THR A 183 7.97 8.21 9.45
C THR A 183 6.55 8.50 8.96
N ASN A 184 6.06 7.81 7.93
CA ASN A 184 4.70 7.99 7.38
C ASN A 184 3.67 7.24 8.23
N VAL A 185 3.54 7.66 9.49
CA VAL A 185 2.53 7.12 10.41
C VAL A 185 1.19 7.83 10.21
N GLY A 186 0.14 7.30 10.85
CA GLY A 186 -1.22 7.85 10.78
C GLY A 186 -1.27 9.35 11.07
N ASP A 187 -0.58 9.81 12.11
CA ASP A 187 -0.54 11.23 12.46
C ASP A 187 0.13 12.09 11.38
N THR A 188 1.20 11.62 10.76
CA THR A 188 1.88 12.32 9.66
C THR A 188 0.95 12.45 8.46
N ALA A 189 0.30 11.35 8.07
CA ALA A 189 -0.66 11.33 6.96
C ALA A 189 -1.88 12.22 7.24
N LEU A 190 -2.44 12.15 8.45
CA LEU A 190 -3.60 12.92 8.86
C LEU A 190 -3.28 14.42 8.92
N LYS A 191 -2.15 14.80 9.52
CA LYS A 191 -1.70 16.21 9.57
C LYS A 191 -1.54 16.77 8.16
N HIS A 192 -0.86 16.03 7.28
CA HIS A 192 -0.66 16.45 5.89
C HIS A 192 -1.99 16.60 5.13
N LEU A 193 -2.90 15.63 5.27
CA LEU A 193 -4.15 15.62 4.53
C LEU A 193 -5.19 16.62 5.06
N THR A 194 -5.06 17.00 6.33
CA THR A 194 -5.87 18.06 6.93
C THR A 194 -5.29 19.44 6.59
N SER A 195 -3.97 19.58 6.50
CA SER A 195 -3.33 20.85 6.13
C SER A 195 -3.48 21.18 4.64
N THR A 196 -3.53 20.17 3.76
CA THR A 196 -3.89 20.30 2.32
C THR A 196 -5.29 20.87 2.15
N TYR A 197 -6.26 20.37 2.90
CA TYR A 197 -7.63 20.87 2.84
C TYR A 197 -7.74 22.36 3.18
N LYS A 198 -6.86 22.88 4.05
CA LYS A 198 -6.88 24.28 4.49
C LYS A 198 -6.12 25.24 3.56
N LYS A 199 -5.15 24.77 2.77
CA LYS A 199 -4.29 25.61 1.91
C LYS A 199 -3.84 24.85 0.64
N PRO A 200 -4.73 24.58 -0.31
CA PRO A 200 -4.46 23.70 -1.45
C PRO A 200 -3.32 24.19 -2.37
N GLU A 201 -3.11 25.50 -2.45
CA GLU A 201 -2.09 26.19 -3.26
C GLU A 201 -0.61 25.87 -2.90
N ASN A 202 -0.35 25.21 -1.76
CA ASN A 202 1.01 24.91 -1.31
C ASN A 202 1.44 23.45 -1.54
N TYR A 203 0.67 22.65 -2.27
CA TYR A 203 0.89 21.20 -2.32
C TYR A 203 1.26 20.69 -3.71
N ILE A 204 2.03 19.59 -3.71
CA ILE A 204 2.81 19.09 -4.85
C ILE A 204 1.95 18.59 -6.03
N LEU A 205 0.62 18.61 -5.91
CA LEU A 205 -0.30 18.29 -6.99
C LEU A 205 -1.35 19.41 -7.06
N GLU A 206 -1.23 20.31 -8.02
CA GLU A 206 -2.19 21.40 -8.29
C GLU A 206 -3.57 20.93 -8.83
N SER A 207 -3.80 19.62 -8.93
CA SER A 207 -5.04 19.10 -9.52
C SER A 207 -6.20 19.02 -8.53
N THR A 208 -7.42 19.22 -9.03
CA THR A 208 -8.74 18.94 -8.42
C THR A 208 -8.82 17.66 -7.56
N HIS A 209 -7.96 16.66 -7.80
CA HIS A 209 -7.85 15.44 -7.01
C HIS A 209 -7.34 15.64 -5.57
N GLY A 210 -6.55 16.69 -5.32
CA GLY A 210 -5.99 17.01 -4.01
C GLY A 210 -7.04 17.42 -2.97
N THR A 211 -8.18 17.97 -3.40
CA THR A 211 -9.29 18.40 -2.53
C THR A 211 -10.41 17.37 -2.44
N GLN A 212 -10.69 16.62 -3.52
CA GLN A 212 -11.73 15.58 -3.55
C GLN A 212 -11.37 14.33 -2.72
N CYS A 213 -10.12 13.88 -2.74
CA CYS A 213 -9.72 12.69 -1.99
C CYS A 213 -9.86 12.88 -0.45
N PRO A 214 -9.36 13.97 0.17
CA PRO A 214 -9.58 14.24 1.59
C PRO A 214 -11.07 14.32 1.97
N SER A 215 -11.93 14.83 1.08
CA SER A 215 -13.38 14.91 1.29
C SER A 215 -14.03 13.51 1.40
N ILE A 216 -13.69 12.60 0.48
CA ILE A 216 -14.17 11.21 0.52
C ILE A 216 -13.67 10.50 1.79
N TYR A 217 -12.40 10.69 2.15
CA TYR A 217 -11.83 10.06 3.35
C TYR A 217 -12.43 10.63 4.64
N SER A 218 -12.73 11.93 4.71
CA SER A 218 -13.46 12.55 5.81
C SER A 218 -14.89 12.01 5.92
N LYS A 219 -15.53 11.71 4.79
CA LYS A 219 -16.86 11.06 4.79
C LYS A 219 -16.79 9.61 5.25
N LEU A 220 -15.71 8.89 4.94
CA LEU A 220 -15.45 7.52 5.40
C LEU A 220 -15.15 7.43 6.91
N THR A 221 -14.62 8.48 7.54
CA THR A 221 -14.36 8.52 8.99
C THR A 221 -15.56 8.97 9.82
N CYS A 222 -16.59 9.57 9.22
CA CYS A 222 -17.74 10.13 9.93
C CYS A 222 -18.97 9.20 9.87
N SER A 223 -19.46 8.75 11.02
CA SER A 223 -20.37 7.59 11.22
C SER A 223 -21.83 7.72 10.74
N SER A 224 -22.17 8.68 9.88
CA SER A 224 -23.57 8.85 9.48
C SER A 224 -24.01 7.86 8.38
N GLN A 225 -25.14 7.18 8.62
CA GLN A 225 -25.65 6.05 7.82
C GLN A 225 -26.07 6.43 6.37
N ASN A 226 -26.30 7.70 6.07
CA ASN A 226 -26.84 8.17 4.77
C ASN A 226 -25.80 8.48 3.68
N LYS A 227 -24.58 7.94 3.79
CA LYS A 227 -23.46 8.36 2.92
C LYS A 227 -23.07 7.40 1.80
N TYR A 228 -23.48 6.13 1.83
CA TYR A 228 -22.97 5.14 0.87
C TYR A 228 -23.19 5.56 -0.59
N ARG A 229 -24.41 5.98 -0.95
CA ARG A 229 -24.72 6.41 -2.32
C ARG A 229 -23.92 7.65 -2.73
N LYS A 230 -23.72 8.61 -1.81
CA LYS A 230 -22.93 9.82 -2.05
C LYS A 230 -21.45 9.50 -2.27
N ILE A 231 -20.88 8.68 -1.38
CA ILE A 231 -19.48 8.22 -1.49
C ILE A 231 -19.29 7.40 -2.77
N SER A 232 -20.21 6.50 -3.09
CA SER A 232 -20.12 5.68 -4.31
C SER A 232 -20.16 6.52 -5.58
N ASN A 233 -20.95 7.60 -5.60
CA ASN A 233 -21.01 8.50 -6.74
C ASN A 233 -19.75 9.37 -6.83
N GLU A 234 -19.27 9.94 -5.73
CA GLU A 234 -18.02 10.72 -5.71
C GLU A 234 -16.79 9.88 -6.11
N VAL A 235 -16.73 8.62 -5.67
CA VAL A 235 -15.67 7.69 -6.10
C VAL A 235 -15.78 7.40 -7.60
N ARG A 236 -17.00 7.25 -8.15
CA ARG A 236 -17.21 7.03 -9.58
C ARG A 236 -16.81 8.26 -10.40
N GLU A 237 -17.22 9.46 -10.00
CA GLU A 237 -16.82 10.71 -10.63
C GLU A 237 -15.28 10.88 -10.66
N LEU A 238 -14.60 10.52 -9.58
CA LEU A 238 -13.12 10.50 -9.54
C LEU A 238 -12.49 9.53 -10.55
N LEU A 239 -13.14 8.39 -10.80
CA LEU A 239 -12.68 7.40 -11.79
C LEU A 239 -12.98 7.88 -13.21
N GLU A 240 -14.08 8.59 -13.43
CA GLU A 240 -14.47 9.12 -14.74
C GLU A 240 -13.60 10.30 -15.20
N ILE A 241 -13.09 11.14 -14.28
CA ILE A 241 -12.11 12.19 -14.61
C ILE A 241 -10.81 11.61 -15.23
N ARG A 242 -10.54 10.30 -15.07
CA ARG A 242 -9.34 9.64 -15.59
C ARG A 242 -9.43 9.14 -17.02
N THR A 243 -10.57 9.15 -17.70
CA THR A 243 -10.59 8.76 -19.11
C THR A 243 -9.83 9.82 -19.91
N PRO A 244 -8.65 9.51 -20.50
CA PRO A 244 -8.05 10.42 -21.46
C PRO A 244 -9.06 10.62 -22.59
N ALA A 245 -9.11 11.83 -23.16
CA ALA A 245 -9.71 11.99 -24.49
C ALA A 245 -9.11 10.91 -25.41
N PRO A 246 -9.89 10.28 -26.29
CA PRO A 246 -9.38 9.27 -27.21
C PRO A 246 -8.15 9.85 -27.90
N ILE A 247 -7.00 9.20 -27.66
CA ILE A 247 -5.74 9.56 -28.31
C ILE A 247 -5.97 9.27 -29.79
N ASP A 248 -5.95 10.31 -30.59
CA ASP A 248 -6.02 10.23 -32.04
C ASP A 248 -4.85 9.35 -32.53
N GLN A 249 -5.18 8.15 -33.00
CA GLN A 249 -4.19 7.18 -33.45
C GLN A 249 -3.53 7.63 -34.77
N ASP A 250 -4.09 8.64 -35.44
CA ASP A 250 -3.60 9.15 -36.73
C ASP A 250 -2.39 10.09 -36.56
N ALA A 251 -2.15 10.61 -35.34
CA ALA A 251 -1.02 11.51 -35.07
C ALA A 251 0.33 10.78 -34.89
N ILE A 252 0.35 9.47 -34.68
CA ILE A 252 1.59 8.70 -34.40
C ILE A 252 2.22 8.13 -35.68
N LEU A 253 1.51 8.13 -36.81
CA LEU A 253 2.01 7.58 -38.07
C LEU A 253 2.75 8.58 -38.97
N LEU A 254 2.84 9.87 -38.60
CA LEU A 254 3.43 10.92 -39.46
C LEU A 254 4.90 11.29 -39.17
N GLU A 255 5.54 10.75 -38.12
CA GLU A 255 6.94 11.13 -37.77
C GLU A 255 7.99 10.02 -37.99
N SER A 256 7.73 9.01 -38.83
CA SER A 256 8.70 7.90 -39.04
C SER A 256 9.20 7.68 -40.46
N SER A 257 9.08 8.66 -41.35
CA SER A 257 9.78 8.64 -42.64
C SER A 257 10.69 9.86 -42.75
N ASP A 258 11.94 9.61 -43.14
CA ASP A 258 13.10 10.51 -43.36
C ASP A 258 14.17 10.25 -42.28
N THR A 259 15.38 9.74 -42.54
CA THR A 259 16.21 9.78 -43.75
C THR A 259 17.23 8.64 -43.69
N GLU A 260 17.36 7.83 -44.75
CA GLU A 260 18.54 6.99 -44.97
C GLU A 260 19.59 7.82 -45.71
N GLU A 261 20.69 8.17 -45.04
CA GLU A 261 21.93 8.56 -45.71
C GLU A 261 23.00 7.53 -45.33
N SER A 262 23.31 6.67 -46.29
CA SER A 262 24.48 5.81 -46.30
C SER A 262 25.54 6.46 -47.20
N GLU A 263 26.63 6.95 -46.61
CA GLU A 263 27.87 7.25 -47.34
C GLU A 263 28.91 6.13 -47.10
N SER A 264 29.21 5.45 -48.21
CA SER A 264 30.52 4.95 -48.69
C SER A 264 31.73 5.77 -48.21
N ASP A 265 32.99 5.34 -48.16
CA ASP A 265 33.74 4.18 -48.63
C ASP A 265 35.15 4.28 -48.01
N LEU A 266 35.85 3.14 -47.92
CA LEU A 266 37.32 2.93 -48.07
C LEU A 266 38.33 3.79 -47.28
N GLU A 267 39.19 3.13 -46.48
CA GLU A 267 40.62 3.04 -46.83
C GLU A 267 41.33 1.86 -46.16
N GLU A 268 42.21 1.26 -46.95
CA GLU A 268 43.03 0.08 -46.77
C GLU A 268 44.46 0.52 -46.44
N SER A 269 45.14 -0.10 -45.47
CA SER A 269 46.60 -0.37 -45.56
C SER A 269 47.12 -1.18 -44.37
N ASP A 270 47.44 -2.44 -44.66
CA ASP A 270 48.75 -3.09 -44.56
C ASP A 270 49.62 -3.10 -43.29
N LEU A 271 49.92 -4.37 -42.92
CA LEU A 271 51.22 -4.99 -42.63
C LEU A 271 52.01 -4.65 -41.36
N GLY A 272 52.43 -5.72 -40.68
CA GLY A 272 53.49 -5.70 -39.68
C GLY A 272 53.57 -6.97 -38.84
N SER A 273 53.93 -8.08 -39.47
CA SER A 273 54.33 -9.33 -38.82
C SER A 273 55.67 -9.18 -38.09
N GLU A 274 55.71 -9.60 -36.82
CA GLU A 274 56.75 -10.44 -36.18
C GLU A 274 56.25 -10.97 -34.83
#